data_AF-A0A454VXU7-F1
#
_entry.id   AF-A0A454VXU7-F1
#
_cell.length_a   1.000
_cell.length_b   1.000
_cell.length_c   1.000
_cell.angle_alpha   90.00
_cell.angle_beta   90.00
_cell.angle_gamma   90.00
#
_symmetry.space_group_name_H-M   'P 1'
#
loop_
_entity.id
_entity.type
_entity.pdbx_description
1 polymer ?
#
loop_
_entity_poly.entity_id
_entity_poly.type
_entity_poly.pdbx_seq_one_letter_code
_entity_poly.pdbx_strand_id
1 'polypeptide(L)' 'MTADLSQIVKAYDIRGVVPDQWDEALAELFGAAFVRVTDADAIVVGHDMRPSSPGLAGAFARGAARLGADVTLIG' A
#
# COMPACT_ATOMS: atom_id res chain seq x y z
N MET A 1 11.29 4.99 -16.30
CA MET A 1 10.48 3.83 -16.73
C MET A 1 9.27 3.78 -15.81
N THR A 2 8.07 3.75 -16.37
CA THR A 2 6.83 3.51 -15.62
C THR A 2 6.81 2.04 -15.20
N ALA A 3 6.54 1.75 -13.92
CA ALA A 3 6.38 0.37 -13.46
C ALA A 3 5.16 -0.26 -14.15
N ASP A 4 5.32 -1.47 -14.70
CA ASP A 4 4.19 -2.21 -15.26
C ASP A 4 3.37 -2.83 -14.13
N LEU A 5 2.27 -2.18 -13.77
CA LEU A 5 1.38 -2.61 -12.70
C LEU A 5 0.46 -3.76 -13.12
N SER A 6 0.34 -4.09 -14.41
CA SER A 6 -0.53 -5.19 -14.88
C SER A 6 -0.12 -6.55 -14.29
N GLN A 7 1.15 -6.68 -13.92
CA GLN A 7 1.70 -7.89 -13.30
C GLN A 7 1.32 -8.04 -11.83
N ILE A 8 0.92 -6.97 -11.14
CA ILE A 8 0.59 -7.03 -9.70
C ILE A 8 -0.83 -6.62 -9.36
N VAL A 9 -1.46 -5.71 -10.10
CA VAL A 9 -2.86 -5.33 -9.92
C VAL A 9 -3.72 -6.40 -10.59
N LYS A 10 -4.39 -7.21 -9.78
CA LYS A 10 -5.26 -8.30 -10.22
C LYS A 10 -6.73 -7.90 -10.04
N ALA A 11 -7.63 -8.80 -10.44
CA ALA A 11 -9.06 -8.53 -10.44
C ALA A 11 -9.64 -8.17 -9.05
N TYR A 12 -9.03 -8.67 -7.97
CA TYR A 12 -9.57 -8.53 -6.62
C TYR A 12 -8.59 -7.98 -5.59
N ASP A 13 -7.30 -7.93 -5.91
CA ASP A 13 -6.24 -7.52 -4.99
C ASP A 13 -4.94 -7.19 -5.74
N ILE A 14 -3.93 -6.78 -4.97
CA ILE A 14 -2.57 -6.55 -5.44
C ILE A 14 -1.71 -7.71 -4.95
N ARG A 15 -1.00 -8.39 -5.85
CA ARG A 15 -0.13 -9.53 -5.54
C ARG A 15 1.17 -9.45 -6.32
N GLY A 16 2.29 -9.45 -5.61
CA GLY A 16 3.63 -9.43 -6.20
C GLY A 16 4.67 -10.06 -5.28
N VAL A 17 5.78 -10.49 -5.86
CA VAL A 17 6.97 -10.96 -5.13
C VAL A 17 7.75 -9.75 -4.62
N VAL A 18 8.15 -9.80 -3.36
CA VAL A 18 8.99 -8.77 -2.71
C VAL A 18 10.46 -9.22 -2.76
N PRO A 19 11.43 -8.36 -3.12
CA PRO A 19 11.27 -6.94 -3.48
C PRO A 19 11.06 -6.68 -4.99
N ASP A 20 11.14 -7.70 -5.84
CA ASP A 20 11.32 -7.51 -7.29
C ASP A 20 10.11 -6.90 -8.02
N GLN A 21 8.90 -7.29 -7.62
CA GLN A 21 7.65 -6.81 -8.23
C GLN A 21 6.93 -5.80 -7.34
N TRP A 22 7.19 -5.83 -6.03
CA TRP A 22 6.57 -4.97 -5.05
C TRP A 22 7.55 -4.66 -3.91
N ASP A 23 7.77 -3.37 -3.66
CA ASP A 23 8.60 -2.84 -2.59
C ASP A 23 7.85 -1.76 -1.77
N GLU A 24 8.54 -1.21 -0.76
CA GLU A 24 7.98 -0.15 0.08
C GLU A 24 7.68 1.14 -0.69
N ALA A 25 8.51 1.51 -1.68
CA ALA A 25 8.27 2.71 -2.47
C ALA A 25 6.96 2.62 -3.25
N LEU A 26 6.68 1.46 -3.86
CA LEU A 26 5.44 1.21 -4.55
C LEU A 26 4.24 1.07 -3.59
N ALA A 27 4.43 0.46 -2.41
CA ALA A 27 3.41 0.43 -1.37
C ALA A 27 2.98 1.84 -0.91
N GLU A 28 3.93 2.77 -0.76
CA GLU A 28 3.64 4.17 -0.44
C GLU A 28 2.82 4.85 -1.54
N LEU A 29 3.15 4.60 -2.81
CA LEU A 29 2.35 5.11 -3.93
C LEU A 29 0.93 4.53 -3.91
N PHE A 30 0.76 3.25 -3.58
CA PHE A 30 -0.57 2.65 -3.44
C PHE A 30 -1.37 3.24 -2.29
N GLY A 31 -0.75 3.54 -1.14
CA GLY A 31 -1.42 4.21 -0.03
C GLY A 31 -1.99 5.56 -0.43
N ALA A 32 -1.17 6.37 -1.12
CA ALA A 32 -1.62 7.64 -1.67
C ALA A 32 -2.71 7.46 -2.74
N ALA A 33 -2.55 6.49 -3.64
CA ALA A 33 -3.56 6.21 -4.66
C ALA A 33 -4.89 5.77 -4.06
N PHE A 34 -4.87 4.96 -3.00
CA PHE A 34 -6.07 4.50 -2.30
C PHE A 34 -6.90 5.69 -1.83
N VAL A 35 -6.29 6.61 -1.06
CA VAL A 35 -6.99 7.82 -0.56
C VAL A 35 -7.57 8.66 -1.69
N ARG A 36 -6.85 8.85 -2.82
CA ARG A 36 -7.36 9.62 -3.97
C ARG A 36 -8.56 8.96 -4.64
N VAL A 37 -8.55 7.63 -4.74
CA VAL A 37 -9.58 6.88 -5.45
C VAL A 37 -10.82 6.72 -4.58
N THR A 38 -10.65 6.56 -3.28
CA THR A 38 -11.77 6.34 -2.34
C THR A 38 -12.29 7.63 -1.70
N ASP A 39 -11.54 8.73 -1.77
CA ASP A 39 -11.80 9.99 -1.06
C ASP A 39 -11.94 9.75 0.46
N ALA A 40 -11.04 8.91 1.01
CA ALA A 40 -11.13 8.48 2.40
C ALA A 40 -10.46 9.48 3.36
N ASP A 41 -11.22 9.95 4.35
CA ASP A 41 -10.69 10.78 5.44
C ASP A 41 -9.99 9.97 6.54
N ALA A 42 -10.31 8.67 6.67
CA ALA A 42 -9.69 7.77 7.64
C ALA A 42 -9.65 6.33 7.14
N ILE A 43 -8.59 5.60 7.49
CA ILE A 43 -8.40 4.18 7.12
C ILE A 43 -7.80 3.36 8.27
N VAL A 44 -8.07 2.06 8.23
CA VAL A 44 -7.43 1.06 9.10
C VAL A 44 -6.49 0.21 8.26
N VAL A 45 -5.26 0.03 8.71
CA VAL A 45 -4.25 -0.81 8.04
C VAL A 45 -3.80 -1.90 9.00
N GLY A 46 -3.89 -3.14 8.55
CA GLY A 46 -3.34 -4.31 9.22
C GLY A 46 -2.53 -5.17 8.26
N HIS A 47 -1.74 -6.09 8.78
CA HIS A 47 -0.87 -6.93 7.97
C HIS A 47 -0.76 -8.36 8.51
N ASP A 48 -0.22 -9.27 7.69
CA ASP A 48 0.00 -10.66 8.11
C ASP A 48 1.38 -10.85 8.75
N MET A 49 1.73 -12.11 9.06
CA MET A 49 2.96 -12.50 9.74
C MET A 49 4.24 -12.50 8.86
N ARG A 50 4.17 -12.12 7.58
CA ARG A 50 5.37 -12.18 6.71
C ARG A 50 6.41 -11.15 7.14
N PRO A 51 7.72 -11.44 7.01
CA PRO A 51 8.77 -10.49 7.34
C PRO A 51 8.69 -9.16 6.57
N SER A 52 8.17 -9.18 5.34
CA SER A 52 7.97 -7.97 4.52
C SER A 52 6.76 -7.13 4.94
N SER A 53 5.79 -7.73 5.63
CA SER A 53 4.48 -7.13 5.90
C SER A 53 4.53 -5.86 6.75
N PRO A 54 5.30 -5.79 7.85
CA PRO A 54 5.42 -4.55 8.62
C PRO A 54 5.96 -3.37 7.80
N GLY A 55 6.95 -3.62 6.94
CA GLY A 55 7.54 -2.59 6.06
C GLY A 55 6.54 -2.08 5.02
N LEU A 56 5.88 -3.00 4.31
CA LEU A 56 4.88 -2.65 3.30
C LEU A 56 3.66 -1.93 3.89
N ALA A 57 3.14 -2.41 5.03
CA ALA A 57 2.01 -1.77 5.71
C ALA A 57 2.37 -0.37 6.21
N GLY A 58 3.55 -0.20 6.79
CA GLY A 58 4.06 1.11 7.19
C GLY A 58 4.22 2.06 6.01
N ALA A 59 4.73 1.58 4.87
CA ALA A 59 4.87 2.39 3.67
C ALA A 59 3.51 2.82 3.09
N PHE A 60 2.56 1.89 3.00
CA PHE A 60 1.19 2.19 2.58
C PHE A 60 0.55 3.25 3.50
N ALA A 61 0.68 3.08 4.82
CA ALA A 61 0.18 4.04 5.81
C ALA A 61 0.79 5.44 5.62
N ARG A 62 2.11 5.54 5.40
CA ARG A 62 2.78 6.82 5.09
C ARG A 62 2.20 7.48 3.84
N GLY A 63 1.96 6.68 2.79
CA GLY A 63 1.38 7.15 1.54
C GLY A 63 -0.02 7.73 1.71
N ALA A 64 -0.87 7.03 2.46
CA ALA A 64 -2.22 7.48 2.77
C ALA A 64 -2.23 8.75 3.64
N ALA A 65 -1.44 8.76 4.72
CA ALA A 65 -1.34 9.91 5.63
C ALA A 65 -0.81 11.17 4.91
N ARG A 66 0.08 11.02 3.93
CA ARG A 66 0.59 12.14 3.11
C ARG A 66 -0.51 12.84 2.31
N LEU A 67 -1.64 12.18 2.08
CA LEU A 67 -2.82 12.77 1.44
C LEU A 67 -3.90 13.22 2.44
N GLY A 68 -3.61 13.20 3.74
CA GLY A 68 -4.48 13.75 4.77
C GLY A 68 -5.42 12.73 5.43
N ALA A 69 -5.36 11.45 5.06
CA ALA A 69 -6.13 10.42 5.74
C ALA A 69 -5.58 10.15 7.15
N ASP A 70 -6.47 10.01 8.15
CA ASP A 70 -6.12 9.50 9.46
C ASP A 70 -5.92 7.97 9.39
N VAL A 71 -4.75 7.48 9.77
CA VAL A 71 -4.38 6.07 9.59
C VAL A 71 -4.24 5.38 10.94
N THR A 72 -5.09 4.40 11.19
CA THR A 72 -4.98 3.50 12.36
C THR A 72 -4.28 2.21 11.98
N LEU A 73 -3.11 1.96 12.58
CA LEU A 73 -2.40 0.67 12.46
C LEU A 73 -2.93 -0.31 13.51
N ILE A 74 -3.35 -1.51 13.09
CA ILE A 74 -3.82 -2.58 14.00
C ILE A 74 -2.83 -3.73 14.17
N GLY A 75 -1.69 -3.65 13.47
CA GLY A 75 -0.62 -4.64 13.49
C GLY A 75 -0.70 -5.68 12.38
#